data_AF-A0A7J2SWR9-F1
#
_entry.id   AF-A0A7J2SWR9-F1
#
_cell.length_a   1.000
_cell.length_b   1.000
_cell.length_c   1.000
_cell.angle_alpha   90.00
_cell.angle_beta   90.00
_cell.angle_gamma   90.00
#
_symmetry.space_group_name_H-M   'P 1'
#
loop_
_entity.id
_entity.type
_entity.pdbx_description
1 polymer ?
#
loop_
_entity_poly.entity_id
_entity_poly.type
_entity_poly.pdbx_seq_one_letter_code
_entity_poly.pdbx_strand_id
1 'polypeptide(L)'
;MPEESKSFLYHLEPIARKIPSVAKPKGHVHFRRKLLWTLLILILYFFLRQVPIYGLSPRYVDIFASYRAIMGGASGSIIHLGIGPLVTGSIIMQLFVGARIFKLDLTNPDDRRVYQSVQRLMMVLMIVVEAIPQVFGYLNPSSELIGAFGLGVARAIIVAQLILGGLIILWFDEIVSKWGIGSGISLFILAGVAQAIFVGLFNWIPADTTSPISLSNPPSGVIPKTIYILSQSTAYQLVNGGGFERILFGYPNSLIALIGTIVIFVIVVYAEGTRVMIPLSHARVRGARGAYPIRLLYPSNIPVILISALLADLNALAYILWSRFGTWWFGGFHAGSTRPTMGFLWYINGPRGIQEWLLPLL
;
A
#
# COMPACT_ATOMS: atom_id res chain seq x y z
N MET A 1 -17.26 44.27 -0.77
CA MET A 1 -16.95 42.83 -0.83
C MET A 1 -16.38 42.47 0.53
N PRO A 2 -17.06 41.65 1.34
CA PRO A 2 -16.53 41.33 2.66
C PRO A 2 -15.21 40.58 2.49
N GLU A 3 -14.17 41.01 3.21
CA GLU A 3 -12.88 40.33 3.24
C GLU A 3 -13.10 38.87 3.66
N GLU A 4 -13.03 37.93 2.71
CA GLU A 4 -12.96 36.52 3.05
C GLU A 4 -11.69 36.31 3.86
N SER A 5 -11.85 36.03 5.16
CA SER A 5 -10.75 35.72 6.04
C SER A 5 -9.92 34.60 5.42
N LYS A 6 -8.65 34.92 5.10
CA LYS A 6 -7.72 33.98 4.49
C LYS A 6 -7.70 32.69 5.32
N SER A 7 -7.86 31.56 4.65
CA SER A 7 -7.92 30.23 5.28
C SER A 7 -6.76 30.03 6.27
N PHE A 8 -7.01 29.37 7.41
CA PHE A 8 -6.01 29.06 8.45
C PHE A 8 -4.72 28.45 7.86
N LEU A 9 -4.84 27.73 6.74
CA LEU A 9 -3.74 27.11 6.02
C LEU A 9 -2.66 28.08 5.53
N TYR A 10 -2.98 29.36 5.31
CA TYR A 10 -2.00 30.40 5.00
C TYR A 10 -0.98 30.63 6.14
N HIS A 11 -1.35 30.33 7.39
CA HIS A 11 -0.43 30.44 8.53
C HIS A 11 0.58 29.28 8.58
N LEU A 12 0.25 28.14 7.98
CA LEU A 12 1.15 26.98 7.87
C LEU A 12 2.07 27.06 6.65
N GLU A 13 1.77 27.96 5.70
CA GLU A 13 2.57 28.20 4.50
C GLU A 13 4.06 28.49 4.77
N PRO A 14 4.47 29.36 5.71
CA PRO A 14 5.88 29.64 5.95
C PRO A 14 6.67 28.42 6.46
N ILE A 15 6.02 27.49 7.16
CA ILE A 15 6.63 26.23 7.61
C ILE A 15 6.68 25.25 6.44
N ALA A 16 5.59 25.14 5.68
CA ALA A 16 5.49 24.24 4.53
C ALA A 16 6.47 24.60 3.41
N ARG A 17 6.79 25.89 3.21
CA ARG A 17 7.80 26.36 2.24
C ARG A 17 9.23 26.00 2.61
N LYS A 18 9.54 25.73 3.89
CA LYS A 18 10.88 25.32 4.34
C LYS A 18 11.18 23.85 4.06
N ILE A 19 10.15 23.03 3.80
CA ILE A 19 10.34 21.61 3.49
C ILE A 19 10.99 21.50 2.11
N PRO A 20 12.09 20.72 1.97
CA PRO A 20 12.76 20.54 0.69
C PRO A 20 11.78 19.96 -0.34
N SER A 21 11.75 20.56 -1.52
CA SER A 21 10.87 20.16 -2.61
C SER A 21 11.61 20.08 -3.93
N VAL A 22 11.19 19.15 -4.78
CA VAL A 22 11.79 18.95 -6.09
C VAL A 22 11.38 20.09 -7.02
N ALA A 23 12.34 20.70 -7.72
CA ALA A 23 12.04 21.76 -8.68
C ALA A 23 11.16 21.23 -9.84
N LYS A 24 10.14 22.00 -10.22
CA LYS A 24 9.34 21.70 -11.42
C LYS A 24 10.19 21.97 -12.67
N PRO A 25 10.06 21.16 -13.74
CA PRO A 25 10.78 21.40 -14.98
C PRO A 25 10.37 22.76 -15.60
N LYS A 26 11.34 23.55 -16.07
CA LYS A 26 11.11 24.87 -16.67
C LYS A 26 10.38 24.83 -18.02
N GLY A 27 10.32 23.67 -18.66
CA GLY A 27 9.67 23.46 -19.95
C GLY A 27 9.13 22.04 -20.11
N HIS A 28 8.57 21.74 -21.28
CA HIS A 28 8.03 20.42 -21.56
C HIS A 28 9.14 19.34 -21.56
N VAL A 29 8.95 18.32 -20.72
CA VAL A 29 9.84 17.16 -20.67
C VAL A 29 9.40 16.17 -21.74
N HIS A 30 10.34 15.78 -22.61
CA HIS A 30 10.11 14.78 -23.65
C HIS A 30 9.76 13.41 -23.05
N PHE A 31 8.91 12.65 -23.75
CA PHE A 31 8.40 11.36 -23.27
C PHE A 31 9.50 10.37 -22.85
N ARG A 32 10.58 10.25 -23.65
CA ARG A 32 11.72 9.37 -23.32
C ARG A 32 12.35 9.70 -21.98
N ARG A 33 12.49 10.99 -21.66
CA ARG A 33 13.06 11.45 -20.39
C ARG A 33 12.10 11.21 -19.22
N LYS A 34 10.79 11.36 -19.45
CA LYS A 34 9.78 10.99 -18.45
C LYS A 34 9.82 9.50 -18.12
N LEU A 35 9.88 8.65 -19.16
CA LEU A 35 9.99 7.20 -18.99
C LEU A 35 11.27 6.80 -18.25
N LEU A 36 12.41 7.41 -18.60
CA LEU A 36 13.69 7.15 -17.94
C LEU A 36 13.63 7.49 -16.44
N TRP A 37 13.08 8.66 -16.08
CA TRP A 37 12.91 9.03 -14.67
C TRP A 37 11.99 8.07 -13.93
N THR A 38 10.86 7.71 -14.53
CA THR A 38 9.93 6.73 -13.96
C THR A 38 10.60 5.37 -13.72
N LEU A 39 11.35 4.86 -14.70
CA LEU A 39 12.05 3.57 -14.59
C LEU A 39 13.19 3.61 -13.58
N LEU A 40 13.98 4.68 -13.57
CA LEU A 40 15.06 4.87 -12.60
C LEU A 40 14.54 4.86 -11.16
N ILE A 41 13.48 5.62 -10.89
CA ILE A 41 12.88 5.67 -9.56
C ILE A 41 12.27 4.31 -9.18
N LEU A 42 11.68 3.59 -10.14
CA LEU A 42 11.16 2.25 -9.90
C LEU A 42 12.26 1.25 -9.49
N ILE A 43 13.41 1.30 -10.15
CA ILE A 43 14.57 0.46 -9.80
C ILE A 43 15.08 0.80 -8.39
N LEU A 44 15.24 2.09 -8.09
CA LEU A 44 15.67 2.54 -6.76
C LEU A 44 14.67 2.14 -5.66
N TYR A 45 13.37 2.22 -5.96
CA TYR A 45 12.31 1.76 -5.07
C TYR A 45 12.44 0.26 -4.75
N PHE A 46 12.63 -0.60 -5.76
CA PHE A 46 12.84 -2.04 -5.53
C PHE A 46 14.14 -2.34 -4.79
N PHE A 47 15.21 -1.58 -5.06
CA PHE A 47 16.47 -1.71 -4.33
C PHE A 47 16.28 -1.42 -2.84
N LEU A 48 15.69 -0.27 -2.50
CA LEU A 48 15.42 0.12 -1.11
C LEU A 48 14.50 -0.88 -0.40
N ARG A 49 13.56 -1.50 -1.13
CA ARG A 49 12.67 -2.53 -0.61
C ARG A 49 13.41 -3.78 -0.08
N GLN A 50 14.63 -4.02 -0.57
CA GLN A 50 15.48 -5.14 -0.15
C GLN A 50 16.49 -4.77 0.93
N VAL A 51 16.67 -3.48 1.24
CA VAL A 51 17.60 -3.05 2.30
C VAL A 51 16.93 -3.21 3.66
N PRO A 52 17.40 -4.12 4.54
CA PRO A 52 16.82 -4.33 5.85
C PRO A 52 17.15 -3.18 6.80
N ILE A 53 16.27 -2.94 7.78
CA ILE A 53 16.50 -2.00 8.88
C ILE A 53 17.59 -2.55 9.78
N TYR A 54 18.56 -1.70 10.12
CA TYR A 54 19.64 -2.10 11.02
C TYR A 54 19.11 -2.26 12.46
N GLY A 55 19.42 -3.42 13.05
CA GLY A 55 19.13 -3.73 14.45
C GLY A 55 17.68 -4.12 14.75
N LEU A 56 16.90 -4.51 13.75
CA LEU A 56 15.60 -5.15 13.93
C LEU A 56 15.78 -6.59 14.43
N SER A 57 14.98 -7.03 15.40
CA SER A 57 14.97 -8.45 15.82
C SER A 57 14.42 -9.34 14.68
N PRO A 58 14.84 -10.61 14.53
CA PRO A 58 14.28 -11.53 13.52
C PRO A 58 12.82 -11.96 13.77
N ARG A 59 12.28 -11.66 14.96
CA ARG A 59 10.99 -12.16 15.45
C ARG A 59 9.95 -11.03 15.55
N TYR A 60 9.86 -10.21 14.50
CA TYR A 60 8.87 -9.14 14.40
C TYR A 60 7.59 -9.65 13.72
N VAL A 61 6.45 -9.08 14.14
CA VAL A 61 5.13 -9.45 13.62
C VAL A 61 4.77 -8.51 12.48
N ASP A 62 4.49 -9.06 11.30
CA ASP A 62 4.07 -8.29 10.13
C ASP A 62 2.55 -8.08 10.09
N ILE A 63 2.08 -7.07 10.80
CA ILE A 63 0.64 -6.72 10.89
C ILE A 63 0.08 -6.30 9.51
N PHE A 64 0.92 -5.72 8.66
CA PHE A 64 0.51 -5.21 7.35
C PHE A 64 0.58 -6.23 6.23
N ALA A 65 0.90 -7.49 6.49
CA ALA A 65 1.10 -8.51 5.45
C ALA A 65 -0.03 -8.54 4.39
N SER A 66 -1.28 -8.31 4.82
CA SER A 66 -2.45 -8.31 3.94
C SER A 66 -2.61 -7.03 3.09
N TYR A 67 -2.00 -5.94 3.53
CA TYR A 67 -2.10 -4.61 2.92
C TYR A 67 -0.83 -4.21 2.15
N ARG A 68 0.30 -4.90 2.35
CA ARG A 68 1.60 -4.57 1.76
C ARG A 68 1.62 -4.48 0.24
N ALA A 69 0.86 -5.32 -0.45
CA ALA A 69 0.77 -5.26 -1.92
C ALA A 69 0.23 -3.90 -2.39
N ILE A 70 -0.76 -3.35 -1.69
CA ILE A 70 -1.39 -2.06 -2.01
C ILE A 70 -0.55 -0.91 -1.45
N MET A 71 -0.03 -1.03 -0.22
CA MET A 71 0.75 0.03 0.42
C MET A 71 2.19 0.15 -0.13
N GLY A 72 2.63 -0.77 -1.00
CA GLY A 72 3.97 -0.72 -1.58
C GLY A 72 5.11 -0.75 -0.56
N GLY A 73 4.89 -1.27 0.65
CA GLY A 73 5.91 -1.39 1.70
C GLY A 73 6.44 -2.82 1.84
N ALA A 74 7.69 -2.97 2.29
CA ALA A 74 8.27 -4.27 2.65
C ALA A 74 8.57 -4.39 4.14
N SER A 75 8.21 -5.54 4.70
CA SER A 75 8.39 -5.81 6.12
C SER A 75 9.86 -5.89 6.45
N GLY A 76 10.29 -5.22 7.52
CA GLY A 76 11.69 -5.14 7.92
C GLY A 76 12.65 -4.38 6.99
N SER A 77 12.16 -3.70 5.95
CA SER A 77 12.97 -2.86 5.05
C SER A 77 12.94 -1.38 5.46
N ILE A 78 13.90 -0.57 4.98
CA ILE A 78 13.88 0.90 5.09
C ILE A 78 12.54 1.48 4.61
N ILE A 79 11.89 0.88 3.61
CA ILE A 79 10.54 1.28 3.15
C ILE A 79 9.45 0.52 3.91
N HIS A 80 9.58 0.36 5.23
CA HIS A 80 8.58 -0.36 6.02
C HIS A 80 7.19 0.29 5.92
N LEU A 81 7.15 1.63 6.05
CA LEU A 81 5.94 2.43 6.00
C LEU A 81 5.30 2.44 4.60
N GLY A 82 6.07 2.13 3.56
CA GLY A 82 5.60 2.17 2.18
C GLY A 82 5.08 3.56 1.81
N ILE A 83 3.97 3.58 1.08
CA ILE A 83 3.24 4.80 0.72
C ILE A 83 2.18 5.19 1.75
N GLY A 84 1.98 4.41 2.82
CA GLY A 84 0.91 4.59 3.81
C GLY A 84 0.78 6.04 4.27
N PRO A 85 1.84 6.64 4.83
CA PRO A 85 1.81 8.04 5.28
C PRO A 85 1.50 9.06 4.20
N LEU A 86 1.93 8.80 2.95
CA LEU A 86 1.70 9.69 1.82
C LEU A 86 0.23 9.68 1.43
N VAL A 87 -0.35 8.48 1.36
CA VAL A 87 -1.77 8.31 1.07
C VAL A 87 -2.56 8.94 2.21
N THR A 88 -2.33 8.56 3.47
CA THR A 88 -3.08 9.05 4.64
C THR A 88 -3.01 10.56 4.79
N GLY A 89 -1.82 11.17 4.63
CA GLY A 89 -1.67 12.62 4.63
C GLY A 89 -2.46 13.31 3.49
N SER A 90 -2.49 12.69 2.30
CA SER A 90 -3.33 13.13 1.19
C SER A 90 -4.83 12.99 1.49
N ILE A 91 -5.26 11.88 2.11
CA ILE A 91 -6.67 11.65 2.48
C ILE A 91 -7.13 12.74 3.44
N ILE A 92 -6.36 13.00 4.50
CA ILE A 92 -6.72 13.98 5.53
C ILE A 92 -6.95 15.36 4.88
N MET A 93 -6.06 15.78 3.98
CA MET A 93 -6.24 17.05 3.26
C MET A 93 -7.41 17.04 2.30
N GLN A 94 -7.66 15.94 1.59
CA GLN A 94 -8.83 15.79 0.71
C GLN A 94 -10.13 15.86 1.51
N LEU A 95 -10.20 15.21 2.68
CA LEU A 95 -11.35 15.25 3.58
C LEU A 95 -11.58 16.65 4.15
N PHE A 96 -10.52 17.36 4.59
CA PHE A 96 -10.66 18.71 5.10
C PHE A 96 -11.17 19.72 4.06
N VAL A 97 -10.71 19.61 2.81
CA VAL A 97 -11.21 20.45 1.72
C VAL A 97 -12.61 20.02 1.28
N GLY A 98 -12.86 18.72 1.17
CA GLY A 98 -14.17 18.17 0.80
C GLY A 98 -15.27 18.51 1.80
N ALA A 99 -14.97 18.43 3.10
CA ALA A 99 -15.85 18.86 4.18
C ALA A 99 -15.94 20.39 4.34
N ARG A 100 -15.25 21.16 3.49
CA ARG A 100 -15.18 22.64 3.51
C ARG A 100 -14.73 23.21 4.86
N ILE A 101 -13.96 22.45 5.64
CA ILE A 101 -13.34 22.92 6.90
C ILE A 101 -12.34 24.03 6.60
N PHE A 102 -11.54 23.84 5.53
CA PHE A 102 -10.73 24.89 4.95
C PHE A 102 -11.36 25.34 3.64
N LYS A 103 -11.81 26.60 3.59
CA LYS A 103 -12.28 27.24 2.37
C LYS A 103 -11.08 27.54 1.48
N LEU A 104 -10.74 26.61 0.60
CA LEU A 104 -9.74 26.79 -0.45
C LEU A 104 -10.43 26.64 -1.79
N ASP A 105 -10.24 27.62 -2.67
CA ASP A 105 -10.67 27.53 -4.06
C ASP A 105 -9.55 26.91 -4.89
N LEU A 106 -9.67 25.62 -5.20
CA LEU A 106 -8.69 24.89 -6.01
C LEU A 106 -8.62 25.36 -7.47
N THR A 107 -9.54 26.24 -7.90
CA THR A 107 -9.45 26.90 -9.21
C THR A 107 -8.44 28.05 -9.20
N ASN A 108 -8.20 28.67 -8.04
CA ASN A 108 -7.21 29.72 -7.88
C ASN A 108 -5.79 29.11 -7.82
N PRO A 109 -4.84 29.60 -8.64
CA PRO A 109 -3.46 29.11 -8.62
C PRO A 109 -2.76 29.24 -7.26
N ASP A 110 -3.07 30.27 -6.46
CA ASP A 110 -2.41 30.49 -5.17
C ASP A 110 -2.93 29.53 -4.09
N ASP A 111 -4.24 29.35 -3.99
CA ASP A 111 -4.85 28.35 -3.10
C ASP A 111 -4.39 26.93 -3.44
N ARG A 112 -4.20 26.63 -4.74
CA ARG A 112 -3.64 25.35 -5.18
C ARG A 112 -2.19 25.16 -4.73
N ARG A 113 -1.38 26.23 -4.68
CA ARG A 113 0.00 26.18 -4.15
C ARG A 113 0.00 25.96 -2.64
N VAL A 114 -0.87 26.64 -1.91
CA VAL A 114 -1.04 26.44 -0.45
C VAL A 114 -1.48 25.00 -0.18
N TYR A 115 -2.49 24.50 -0.89
CA TYR A 115 -2.95 23.12 -0.78
C TYR A 115 -1.82 22.12 -0.98
N GLN A 116 -1.04 22.25 -2.07
CA GLN A 116 0.10 21.35 -2.34
C GLN A 116 1.18 21.41 -1.25
N SER A 117 1.45 22.60 -0.72
CA SER A 117 2.48 22.80 0.30
C SER A 117 2.05 22.21 1.64
N VAL A 118 0.80 22.45 2.06
CA VAL A 118 0.24 21.88 3.28
C VAL A 118 0.08 20.37 3.15
N GLN A 119 -0.37 19.86 2.00
CA GLN A 119 -0.46 18.42 1.76
C GLN A 119 0.90 17.73 1.94
N ARG A 120 1.99 18.35 1.46
CA ARG A 120 3.35 17.85 1.73
C ARG A 120 3.69 17.86 3.22
N LEU A 121 3.41 18.96 3.92
CA LEU A 121 3.63 19.05 5.36
C LEU A 121 2.85 17.95 6.11
N MET A 122 1.61 17.68 5.72
CA MET A 122 0.81 16.60 6.27
C MET A 122 1.42 15.23 6.00
N MET A 123 1.95 14.97 4.80
CA MET A 123 2.65 13.71 4.51
C MET A 123 3.89 13.54 5.40
N VAL A 124 4.69 14.59 5.60
CA VAL A 124 5.85 14.56 6.52
C VAL A 124 5.41 14.31 7.96
N LEU A 125 4.35 14.98 8.42
CA LEU A 125 3.79 14.78 9.74
C LEU A 125 3.33 13.32 9.92
N MET A 126 2.61 12.76 8.95
CA MET A 126 2.15 11.38 8.99
C MET A 126 3.31 10.39 9.02
N ILE A 127 4.42 10.65 8.31
CA ILE A 127 5.61 9.79 8.38
C ILE A 127 6.12 9.68 9.82
N VAL A 128 6.18 10.80 10.55
CA VAL A 128 6.63 10.80 11.94
C VAL A 128 5.61 10.14 12.86
N VAL A 129 4.33 10.48 12.69
CA VAL A 129 3.21 9.96 13.50
C VAL A 129 3.02 8.46 13.32
N GLU A 130 3.29 7.90 12.15
CA GLU A 130 3.22 6.47 11.90
C GLU A 130 4.52 5.74 12.28
N ALA A 131 5.70 6.34 12.09
CA ALA A 131 6.97 5.68 12.41
C ALA A 131 7.12 5.39 13.91
N ILE A 132 6.74 6.34 14.78
CA ILE A 132 6.93 6.21 16.23
C ILE A 132 6.13 5.02 16.79
N PRO A 133 4.78 4.96 16.64
CA PRO A 133 4.00 3.91 17.27
C PRO A 133 4.33 2.51 16.76
N GLN A 134 4.80 2.37 15.51
CA GLN A 134 5.21 1.07 14.97
C GLN A 134 6.45 0.50 15.69
N VAL A 135 7.43 1.35 16.02
CA VAL A 135 8.63 0.95 16.79
C VAL A 135 8.32 0.67 18.26
N PHE A 136 7.40 1.42 18.84
CA PHE A 136 6.96 1.17 20.21
C PHE A 136 5.95 0.01 20.33
N GLY A 137 5.32 -0.38 19.23
CA GLY A 137 4.30 -1.44 19.19
C GLY A 137 4.86 -2.81 18.84
N TYR A 138 5.44 -2.97 17.65
CA TYR A 138 5.74 -4.30 17.10
C TYR A 138 7.09 -4.43 16.38
N LEU A 139 7.75 -3.32 16.00
CA LEU A 139 9.12 -3.34 15.48
C LEU A 139 10.13 -3.28 16.63
N ASN A 140 10.32 -4.42 17.29
CA ASN A 140 11.22 -4.52 18.44
C ASN A 140 12.70 -4.59 18.01
N PRO A 141 13.59 -3.80 18.65
CA PRO A 141 15.02 -3.87 18.41
C PRO A 141 15.60 -5.23 18.83
N SER A 142 16.69 -5.63 18.17
CA SER A 142 17.48 -6.81 18.49
C SER A 142 18.14 -6.71 19.87
N SER A 143 18.34 -7.85 20.53
CA SER A 143 19.02 -7.93 21.83
C SER A 143 20.45 -7.39 21.80
N GLU A 144 21.13 -7.52 20.65
CA GLU A 144 22.48 -7.00 20.43
C GLU A 144 22.51 -5.47 20.42
N LEU A 145 21.58 -4.83 19.70
CA LEU A 145 21.49 -3.37 19.65
C LEU A 145 21.09 -2.78 21.02
N ILE A 146 20.22 -3.48 21.75
CA ILE A 146 19.82 -3.11 23.11
C ILE A 146 21.02 -3.21 24.06
N GLY A 147 21.84 -4.26 23.95
CA GLY A 147 23.03 -4.43 24.77
C GLY A 147 24.10 -3.35 24.54
N ALA A 148 24.24 -2.86 23.31
CA ALA A 148 25.26 -1.87 22.94
C ALA A 148 24.87 -0.42 23.28
N PHE A 149 23.61 -0.03 23.07
CA PHE A 149 23.18 1.38 23.15
C PHE A 149 22.03 1.64 24.13
N GLY A 150 21.45 0.60 24.72
CA GLY A 150 20.25 0.69 25.54
C GLY A 150 18.95 0.78 24.72
N LEU A 151 17.84 0.36 25.33
CA LEU A 151 16.54 0.22 24.65
C LEU A 151 16.01 1.53 24.02
N GLY A 152 16.22 2.67 24.69
CA GLY A 152 15.74 3.97 24.21
C GLY A 152 16.45 4.42 22.93
N VAL A 153 17.78 4.34 22.91
CA VAL A 153 18.60 4.74 21.75
C VAL A 153 18.40 3.76 20.59
N ALA A 154 18.32 2.45 20.87
CA ALA A 154 18.02 1.44 19.87
C ALA A 154 16.69 1.73 19.13
N ARG A 155 15.63 2.08 19.88
CA ARG A 155 14.34 2.49 19.28
C ARG A 155 14.45 3.78 18.49
N ALA A 156 15.17 4.78 19.00
CA ALA A 156 15.36 6.06 18.30
C ALA A 156 16.07 5.89 16.95
N ILE A 157 17.07 5.00 16.88
CA ILE A 157 17.78 4.66 15.64
C ILE A 157 16.81 4.05 14.61
N ILE A 158 15.97 3.10 15.03
CA ILE A 158 14.98 2.48 14.14
C ILE A 158 13.96 3.52 13.67
N VAL A 159 13.43 4.36 14.57
CA VAL A 159 12.49 5.44 14.21
C VAL A 159 13.13 6.40 13.20
N ALA A 160 14.39 6.78 13.40
CA ALA A 160 15.10 7.66 12.46
C ALA A 160 15.24 7.01 11.07
N GLN A 161 15.58 5.72 10.99
CA GLN A 161 15.65 4.99 9.72
C GLN A 161 14.30 4.92 9.00
N LEU A 162 13.21 4.69 9.75
CA LEU A 162 11.86 4.67 9.23
C LEU A 162 11.43 6.04 8.68
N ILE A 163 11.71 7.12 9.41
CA ILE A 163 11.44 8.49 8.96
C ILE A 163 12.24 8.80 7.69
N LEU A 164 13.53 8.45 7.66
CA LEU A 164 14.37 8.64 6.47
C LEU A 164 13.83 7.87 5.27
N GLY A 165 13.42 6.61 5.46
CA GLY A 165 12.79 5.81 4.41
C GLY A 165 11.49 6.44 3.87
N GLY A 166 10.63 6.93 4.77
CA GLY A 166 9.40 7.65 4.39
C GLY A 166 9.68 8.94 3.63
N LEU A 167 10.69 9.73 4.03
CA LEU A 167 11.10 10.95 3.35
C LEU A 167 11.66 10.67 1.94
N ILE A 168 12.45 9.59 1.79
CA ILE A 168 12.95 9.16 0.47
C ILE A 168 11.77 8.84 -0.46
N ILE A 169 10.77 8.11 0.02
CA ILE A 169 9.57 7.78 -0.77
C ILE A 169 8.77 9.03 -1.13
N LEU A 170 8.63 9.99 -0.20
CA LEU A 170 8.04 11.29 -0.48
C LEU A 170 8.77 12.02 -1.62
N TRP A 171 10.10 12.07 -1.59
CA TRP A 171 10.88 12.70 -2.67
C TRP A 171 10.77 11.93 -3.98
N PHE A 172 10.76 10.60 -3.95
CA PHE A 172 10.55 9.79 -5.15
C PHE A 172 9.18 10.04 -5.77
N ASP A 173 8.13 10.18 -4.97
CA ASP A 173 6.82 10.57 -5.46
C ASP A 173 6.84 11.94 -6.13
N GLU A 174 7.53 12.93 -5.56
CA GLU A 174 7.66 14.24 -6.18
C GLU A 174 8.43 14.20 -7.50
N ILE A 175 9.50 13.41 -7.59
CA ILE A 175 10.28 13.26 -8.82
C ILE A 175 9.38 12.66 -9.90
N VAL A 176 8.66 11.58 -9.61
CA VAL A 176 7.77 10.95 -10.60
C VAL A 176 6.62 11.88 -10.99
N SER A 177 6.00 12.55 -10.02
CA SER A 177 4.85 13.44 -10.26
C SER A 177 5.23 14.69 -11.08
N LYS A 178 6.48 15.16 -10.99
CA LYS A 178 6.96 16.36 -11.73
C LYS A 178 7.69 16.02 -13.03
N TRP A 179 8.51 14.97 -13.02
CA TRP A 179 9.41 14.60 -14.13
C TRP A 179 9.04 13.32 -14.84
N GLY A 180 8.25 12.45 -14.22
CA GLY A 180 7.87 11.14 -14.74
C GLY A 180 6.49 11.12 -15.41
N ILE A 181 5.94 9.91 -15.48
CA ILE A 181 4.60 9.61 -16.01
C ILE A 181 3.69 9.27 -14.83
N GLY A 182 2.59 10.01 -14.70
CA GLY A 182 1.58 9.77 -13.65
C GLY A 182 2.00 10.29 -12.27
N SER A 183 1.46 9.68 -11.21
CA SER A 183 1.81 9.94 -9.81
C SER A 183 2.75 8.85 -9.30
N GLY A 184 3.69 9.20 -8.41
CA GLY A 184 4.56 8.22 -7.78
C GLY A 184 3.80 7.26 -6.87
N ILE A 185 2.83 7.75 -6.09
CA ILE A 185 1.94 6.90 -5.27
C ILE A 185 1.32 5.78 -6.14
N SER A 186 0.72 6.13 -7.28
CA SER A 186 0.12 5.12 -8.18
C SER A 186 1.14 4.15 -8.78
N LEU A 187 2.35 4.64 -9.08
CA LEU A 187 3.43 3.81 -9.61
C LEU A 187 3.90 2.78 -8.57
N PHE A 188 4.06 3.18 -7.31
CA PHE A 188 4.49 2.27 -6.24
C PHE A 188 3.41 1.24 -5.87
N ILE A 189 2.13 1.62 -5.92
CA ILE A 189 1.02 0.66 -5.79
C ILE A 189 1.11 -0.37 -6.92
N LEU A 190 1.20 0.09 -8.18
CA LEU A 190 1.32 -0.80 -9.34
C LEU A 190 2.52 -1.75 -9.20
N ALA A 191 3.68 -1.21 -8.81
CA ALA A 191 4.90 -2.00 -8.59
C ALA A 191 4.72 -3.05 -7.48
N GLY A 192 4.08 -2.67 -6.36
CA GLY A 192 3.83 -3.56 -5.23
C GLY A 192 2.86 -4.70 -5.56
N VAL A 193 1.76 -4.39 -6.24
CA VAL A 193 0.77 -5.38 -6.69
C VAL A 193 1.38 -6.29 -7.76
N ALA A 194 2.09 -5.74 -8.75
CA ALA A 194 2.75 -6.52 -9.79
C ALA A 194 3.80 -7.47 -9.19
N GLN A 195 4.60 -7.00 -8.23
CA GLN A 195 5.55 -7.85 -7.51
C GLN A 195 4.83 -8.96 -6.73
N ALA A 196 3.74 -8.66 -6.01
CA ALA A 196 2.99 -9.66 -5.25
C ALA A 196 2.43 -10.76 -6.14
N ILE A 197 1.88 -10.40 -7.31
CA ILE A 197 1.40 -11.36 -8.31
C ILE A 197 2.57 -12.19 -8.86
N PHE A 198 3.67 -11.54 -9.25
CA PHE A 198 4.83 -12.22 -9.83
C PHE A 198 5.46 -13.21 -8.84
N VAL A 199 5.67 -12.80 -7.59
CA VAL A 199 6.18 -13.67 -6.52
C VAL A 199 5.17 -14.78 -6.20
N GLY A 200 3.88 -14.47 -6.10
CA GLY A 200 2.83 -15.49 -5.87
C GLY A 200 2.77 -16.56 -6.97
N LEU A 201 3.15 -16.22 -8.20
CA LEU A 201 3.19 -17.15 -9.33
C LEU A 201 4.48 -17.99 -9.37
N PHE A 202 5.64 -17.36 -9.23
CA PHE A 202 6.94 -17.96 -9.57
C PHE A 202 7.87 -18.23 -8.37
N ASN A 203 7.43 -18.01 -7.13
CA ASN A 203 8.31 -18.23 -5.98
C ASN A 203 8.65 -19.71 -5.76
N TRP A 204 9.94 -20.04 -5.86
CA TRP A 204 10.46 -21.39 -5.64
C TRP A 204 10.80 -21.69 -4.16
N ILE A 205 10.74 -20.66 -3.31
CA ILE A 205 11.03 -20.80 -1.87
C ILE A 205 9.84 -21.49 -1.18
N PRO A 206 10.08 -22.46 -0.29
CA PRO A 206 9.02 -23.10 0.48
C PRO A 206 8.28 -22.11 1.39
N ALA A 207 7.04 -22.43 1.76
CA ALA A 207 6.25 -21.56 2.65
C ALA A 207 6.85 -21.47 4.06
N ASP A 208 7.41 -22.56 4.56
CA ASP A 208 8.23 -22.54 5.77
C ASP A 208 9.71 -22.60 5.38
N THR A 209 10.44 -21.53 5.66
CA THR A 209 11.89 -21.43 5.38
C THR A 209 12.74 -22.26 6.33
N THR A 210 12.17 -22.75 7.44
CA THR A 210 12.88 -23.57 8.42
C THR A 210 12.86 -25.06 8.09
N SER A 211 11.95 -25.49 7.22
CA SER A 211 11.81 -26.89 6.79
C SER A 211 12.27 -27.08 5.35
N PRO A 212 12.93 -28.21 5.00
CA PRO A 212 13.33 -28.48 3.63
C PRO A 212 12.10 -28.64 2.71
N ILE A 213 12.32 -28.42 1.41
CA ILE A 213 11.29 -28.59 0.39
C ILE A 213 10.86 -30.05 0.38
N SER A 214 9.56 -30.29 0.56
CA SER A 214 8.97 -31.62 0.67
C SER A 214 7.51 -31.59 0.25
N LEU A 215 6.87 -32.76 0.11
CA LEU A 215 5.43 -32.84 -0.16
C LEU A 215 4.59 -32.15 0.93
N SER A 216 5.07 -32.09 2.18
CA SER A 216 4.44 -31.36 3.27
C SER A 216 4.76 -29.86 3.29
N ASN A 217 5.89 -29.44 2.71
CA ASN A 217 6.30 -28.05 2.57
C ASN A 217 6.67 -27.74 1.11
N PRO A 218 5.68 -27.65 0.21
CA PRO A 218 5.95 -27.38 -1.20
C PRO A 218 6.36 -25.91 -1.42
N PRO A 219 6.95 -25.59 -2.58
CA PRO A 219 7.20 -24.21 -2.99
C PRO A 219 5.96 -23.34 -2.84
N SER A 220 6.15 -22.07 -2.47
CA SER A 220 5.04 -21.15 -2.20
C SER A 220 4.38 -20.57 -3.46
N GLY A 221 5.06 -20.59 -4.62
CA GLY A 221 4.50 -20.15 -5.89
C GLY A 221 3.50 -21.14 -6.47
N VAL A 222 2.41 -20.66 -7.07
CA VAL A 222 1.34 -21.51 -7.65
C VAL A 222 1.88 -22.48 -8.71
N ILE A 223 2.69 -21.98 -9.66
CA ILE A 223 3.25 -22.80 -10.74
C ILE A 223 4.30 -23.78 -10.21
N PRO A 224 5.34 -23.33 -9.46
CA PRO A 224 6.31 -24.22 -8.83
C PRO A 224 5.67 -25.33 -7.98
N LYS A 225 4.69 -24.98 -7.14
CA LYS A 225 3.95 -25.92 -6.30
C LYS A 225 3.26 -27.00 -7.12
N THR A 226 2.54 -26.59 -8.16
CA THR A 226 1.78 -27.50 -9.01
C THR A 226 2.72 -28.48 -9.70
N ILE A 227 3.83 -27.99 -10.26
CA ILE A 227 4.86 -28.82 -10.89
C ILE A 227 5.51 -29.75 -9.87
N TYR A 228 5.85 -29.25 -8.68
CA TYR A 228 6.51 -30.03 -7.64
C TYR A 228 5.63 -31.17 -7.12
N ILE A 229 4.37 -30.89 -6.79
CA ILE A 229 3.43 -31.91 -6.33
C ILE A 229 3.20 -32.94 -7.44
N LEU A 230 2.98 -32.51 -8.69
CA LEU A 230 2.76 -33.44 -9.82
C LEU A 230 3.97 -34.33 -10.12
N SER A 231 5.18 -33.80 -9.99
CA SER A 231 6.42 -34.53 -10.32
C SER A 231 6.87 -35.49 -9.21
N GLN A 232 6.56 -35.20 -7.95
CA GLN A 232 7.07 -35.97 -6.82
C GLN A 232 6.04 -36.87 -6.12
N SER A 233 4.75 -36.72 -6.45
CA SER A 233 3.71 -37.59 -5.90
C SER A 233 3.41 -38.76 -6.82
N THR A 234 3.14 -39.92 -6.21
CA THR A 234 2.67 -41.11 -6.94
C THR A 234 1.19 -40.94 -7.31
N ALA A 235 0.72 -41.56 -8.39
CA ALA A 235 -0.68 -41.50 -8.84
C ALA A 235 -1.70 -41.84 -7.73
N TYR A 236 -1.36 -42.77 -6.82
CA TYR A 236 -2.19 -43.09 -5.66
C TYR A 236 -2.31 -41.94 -4.66
N GLN A 237 -1.23 -41.22 -4.39
CA GLN A 237 -1.21 -40.07 -3.46
C GLN A 237 -1.91 -38.84 -4.04
N LEU A 238 -1.94 -38.70 -5.37
CA LEU A 238 -2.69 -37.63 -6.04
C LEU A 238 -4.21 -37.80 -5.89
N VAL A 239 -4.70 -39.03 -6.07
CA VAL A 239 -6.14 -39.34 -6.09
C VAL A 239 -6.69 -39.61 -4.68
N ASN A 240 -6.07 -40.51 -3.91
CA ASN A 240 -6.56 -40.89 -2.58
C ASN A 240 -5.88 -40.11 -1.42
N GLY A 241 -4.73 -39.49 -1.67
CA GLY A 241 -3.98 -38.72 -0.66
C GLY A 241 -4.28 -37.22 -0.64
N GLY A 242 -5.33 -36.76 -1.33
CA GLY A 242 -5.71 -35.34 -1.38
C GLY A 242 -4.73 -34.44 -2.16
N GLY A 243 -3.90 -35.01 -3.05
CA GLY A 243 -2.95 -34.23 -3.84
C GLY A 243 -3.63 -33.20 -4.75
N PHE A 244 -4.74 -33.55 -5.41
CA PHE A 244 -5.55 -32.60 -6.18
C PHE A 244 -6.19 -31.51 -5.31
N GLU A 245 -6.70 -31.87 -4.14
CA GLU A 245 -7.25 -30.90 -3.18
C GLU A 245 -6.18 -29.91 -2.72
N ARG A 246 -4.95 -30.40 -2.48
CA ARG A 246 -3.82 -29.56 -2.06
C ARG A 246 -3.33 -28.61 -3.14
N ILE A 247 -3.42 -29.00 -4.41
CA ILE A 247 -3.13 -28.14 -5.56
C ILE A 247 -4.24 -27.10 -5.73
N LEU A 248 -5.51 -27.52 -5.68
CA LEU A 248 -6.67 -26.68 -6.00
C LEU A 248 -7.06 -25.72 -4.87
N PHE A 249 -7.01 -26.16 -3.62
CA PHE A 249 -7.49 -25.42 -2.44
C PHE A 249 -6.44 -25.27 -1.33
N GLY A 250 -5.41 -26.12 -1.30
CA GLY A 250 -4.42 -26.13 -0.23
C GLY A 250 -3.54 -24.87 -0.16
N TYR A 251 -3.15 -24.51 1.05
CA TYR A 251 -2.06 -23.56 1.33
C TYR A 251 -0.68 -24.19 1.04
N PRO A 252 0.36 -23.43 0.63
CA PRO A 252 0.39 -22.02 0.20
C PRO A 252 -0.14 -21.83 -1.24
N ASN A 253 -0.74 -20.66 -1.53
CA ASN A 253 -1.25 -20.21 -2.84
C ASN A 253 -1.93 -21.29 -3.71
N SER A 254 -3.25 -21.27 -3.72
CA SER A 254 -4.07 -22.26 -4.41
C SER A 254 -4.25 -21.97 -5.91
N LEU A 255 -4.41 -23.01 -6.73
CA LEU A 255 -4.63 -22.84 -8.17
C LEU A 255 -5.95 -22.09 -8.45
N ILE A 256 -6.96 -22.27 -7.60
CA ILE A 256 -8.22 -21.54 -7.69
C ILE A 256 -8.02 -20.02 -7.54
N ALA A 257 -7.05 -19.58 -6.72
CA ALA A 257 -6.75 -18.16 -6.57
C ALA A 257 -6.18 -17.55 -7.85
N LEU A 258 -5.38 -18.31 -8.61
CA LEU A 258 -4.89 -17.89 -9.92
C LEU A 258 -6.03 -17.75 -10.93
N ILE A 259 -6.88 -18.78 -11.04
CA ILE A 259 -8.03 -18.75 -11.95
C ILE A 259 -8.96 -17.58 -11.58
N GLY A 260 -9.27 -17.42 -10.29
CA GLY A 260 -10.06 -16.29 -9.79
C GLY A 260 -9.45 -14.94 -10.13
N THR A 261 -8.13 -14.79 -9.98
CA THR A 261 -7.43 -13.55 -10.35
C THR A 261 -7.54 -13.24 -11.84
N ILE A 262 -7.40 -14.24 -12.71
CA ILE A 262 -7.55 -14.08 -14.17
C ILE A 262 -8.99 -13.68 -14.53
N VAL A 263 -9.99 -14.35 -13.96
CA VAL A 263 -11.41 -14.05 -14.20
C VAL A 263 -11.73 -12.62 -13.76
N ILE A 264 -11.33 -12.23 -12.55
CA ILE A 264 -11.54 -10.86 -12.05
C ILE A 264 -10.80 -9.84 -12.92
N PHE A 265 -9.56 -10.13 -13.33
CA PHE A 265 -8.79 -9.24 -14.21
C PHE A 265 -9.52 -8.99 -15.54
N VAL A 266 -10.05 -10.03 -16.20
CA VAL A 266 -10.81 -9.88 -17.45
C VAL A 266 -12.08 -9.06 -17.23
N ILE A 267 -12.83 -9.33 -16.16
CA ILE A 267 -14.05 -8.59 -15.83
C ILE A 267 -13.75 -7.11 -15.58
N VAL A 268 -12.72 -6.81 -14.80
CA VAL A 268 -12.33 -5.43 -14.46
C VAL A 268 -11.83 -4.68 -15.69
N VAL A 269 -10.98 -5.30 -16.52
CA VAL A 269 -10.50 -4.68 -17.78
C VAL A 269 -11.67 -4.40 -18.72
N TYR A 270 -12.62 -5.33 -18.83
CA TYR A 270 -13.83 -5.13 -19.61
C TYR A 270 -14.65 -3.95 -19.07
N ALA A 271 -14.94 -3.93 -17.76
CA ALA A 271 -15.71 -2.89 -17.11
C ALA A 271 -15.05 -1.50 -17.20
N GLU A 272 -13.75 -1.39 -16.95
CA GLU A 272 -13.00 -0.13 -17.06
C GLU A 272 -12.84 0.32 -18.53
N GLY A 273 -12.79 -0.63 -19.47
CA GLY A 273 -12.76 -0.37 -20.91
C GLY A 273 -14.08 0.20 -21.45
N THR A 274 -15.21 -0.07 -20.80
CA THR A 274 -16.52 0.42 -21.25
C THR A 274 -16.66 1.94 -21.07
N ARG A 275 -17.04 2.62 -22.15
CA ARG A 275 -17.25 4.07 -22.19
C ARG A 275 -18.58 4.38 -22.85
N VAL A 276 -19.34 5.25 -22.21
CA VAL A 276 -20.59 5.80 -22.74
C VAL A 276 -20.24 7.06 -23.53
N MET A 277 -20.56 7.07 -24.82
CA MET A 277 -20.30 8.19 -25.71
C MET A 277 -21.50 9.13 -25.71
N ILE A 278 -21.34 10.34 -25.16
CA ILE A 278 -22.39 11.37 -25.25
C ILE A 278 -22.11 12.24 -26.48
N PRO A 279 -23.03 12.33 -27.45
CA PRO A 279 -22.85 13.20 -28.60
C PRO A 279 -22.93 14.67 -28.16
N LEU A 280 -21.97 15.47 -28.62
CA LEU A 280 -21.88 16.91 -28.39
C LEU A 280 -21.84 17.65 -29.72
N SER A 281 -22.56 18.77 -29.79
CA SER A 281 -22.49 19.73 -30.88
C SER A 281 -21.91 21.04 -30.37
N HIS A 282 -20.91 21.59 -31.05
CA HIS A 282 -20.36 22.89 -30.67
C HIS A 282 -21.32 24.03 -31.06
N ALA A 283 -21.72 24.84 -30.09
CA ALA A 283 -22.66 25.95 -30.31
C ALA A 283 -22.08 27.08 -31.20
N ARG A 284 -20.76 27.31 -31.13
CA ARG A 284 -20.07 28.40 -31.86
C ARG A 284 -19.59 28.01 -33.27
N VAL A 285 -19.45 26.72 -33.57
CA VAL A 285 -18.94 26.24 -34.86
C VAL A 285 -19.95 25.26 -35.44
N ARG A 286 -20.75 25.74 -36.41
CA ARG A 286 -21.70 24.89 -37.14
C ARG A 286 -20.96 23.72 -37.81
N GLY A 287 -21.49 22.51 -37.66
CA GLY A 287 -20.96 21.30 -38.28
C GLY A 287 -19.91 20.54 -37.45
N ALA A 288 -19.33 21.14 -36.42
CA ALA A 288 -18.43 20.43 -35.52
C ALA A 288 -19.23 19.57 -34.53
N ARG A 289 -19.26 18.25 -34.79
CA ARG A 289 -19.79 17.22 -33.90
C ARG A 289 -18.63 16.48 -33.23
N GLY A 290 -18.71 16.29 -31.93
CA GLY A 290 -17.79 15.45 -31.16
C GLY A 290 -18.57 14.48 -30.30
N ALA A 291 -17.92 13.44 -29.80
CA ALA A 291 -18.46 12.60 -28.73
C ALA A 291 -17.57 12.73 -27.51
N TYR A 292 -18.16 12.92 -26.34
CA TYR A 292 -17.43 12.92 -25.08
C TYR A 292 -17.55 11.55 -24.41
N PRO A 293 -16.45 10.77 -24.33
CA PRO A 293 -16.47 9.48 -23.66
C PRO A 293 -16.49 9.68 -22.14
N ILE A 294 -17.56 9.22 -21.49
CA ILE A 294 -17.61 9.07 -20.04
C ILE A 294 -17.34 7.61 -19.70
N ARG A 295 -16.36 7.34 -18.84
CA ARG A 295 -16.11 5.98 -18.33
C ARG A 295 -17.29 5.56 -17.46
N LEU A 296 -17.78 4.34 -17.64
CA LEU A 296 -18.88 3.81 -16.84
C LEU A 296 -18.53 3.80 -15.35
N LEU A 297 -17.30 3.38 -15.03
CA LEU A 297 -16.71 3.46 -13.69
C LEU A 297 -16.04 4.82 -13.48
N TYR A 298 -16.87 5.84 -13.17
CA TYR A 298 -16.42 7.22 -13.00
C TYR A 298 -15.45 7.45 -11.82
N PRO A 299 -15.64 6.84 -10.62
CA PRO A 299 -14.73 7.08 -9.48
C PRO A 299 -13.33 6.45 -9.65
N SER A 300 -13.14 5.59 -10.66
CA SER A 300 -11.89 4.82 -10.86
C SER A 300 -11.47 4.12 -9.56
N ASN A 301 -10.18 4.21 -9.18
CA ASN A 301 -9.57 3.35 -8.17
C ASN A 301 -9.28 4.11 -6.86
N ILE A 302 -9.47 5.43 -6.85
CA ILE A 302 -9.14 6.29 -5.70
C ILE A 302 -9.93 5.88 -4.44
N PRO A 303 -11.28 5.74 -4.46
CA PRO A 303 -12.03 5.39 -3.25
C PRO A 303 -11.60 4.07 -2.62
N VAL A 304 -11.29 3.07 -3.44
CA VAL A 304 -10.83 1.76 -2.98
C VAL A 304 -9.46 1.87 -2.30
N ILE A 305 -8.55 2.67 -2.86
CA ILE A 305 -7.26 2.98 -2.25
C ILE A 305 -7.45 3.69 -0.91
N LEU A 306 -8.37 4.66 -0.85
CA LEU A 306 -8.65 5.42 0.38
C LEU A 306 -9.12 4.49 1.52
N ILE A 307 -10.07 3.61 1.24
CA ILE A 307 -10.60 2.66 2.23
C ILE A 307 -9.51 1.67 2.67
N SER A 308 -8.73 1.13 1.73
CA SER A 308 -7.68 0.15 2.05
C SER A 308 -6.59 0.73 2.94
N ALA A 309 -6.18 1.98 2.68
CA ALA A 309 -5.21 2.68 3.53
C ALA A 309 -5.79 2.97 4.92
N LEU A 310 -7.02 3.47 4.99
CA LEU A 310 -7.71 3.70 6.26
C LEU A 310 -7.81 2.42 7.09
N LEU A 311 -8.17 1.29 6.48
CA LEU A 311 -8.24 0.01 7.18
C LEU A 311 -6.87 -0.47 7.68
N ALA A 312 -5.81 -0.26 6.91
CA ALA A 312 -4.46 -0.58 7.36
C ALA A 312 -4.09 0.23 8.61
N ASP A 313 -4.35 1.54 8.59
CA ASP A 313 -4.06 2.44 9.71
C ASP A 313 -4.88 2.10 10.96
N LEU A 314 -6.18 1.79 10.79
CA LEU A 314 -7.04 1.35 11.89
C LEU A 314 -6.57 0.01 12.48
N ASN A 315 -6.14 -0.96 11.66
CA ASN A 315 -5.59 -2.22 12.13
C ASN A 315 -4.27 -2.01 12.90
N ALA A 316 -3.41 -1.11 12.44
CA ALA A 316 -2.18 -0.75 13.15
C ALA A 316 -2.48 -0.11 14.51
N LEU A 317 -3.41 0.84 14.54
CA LEU A 317 -3.86 1.49 15.76
C LEU A 317 -4.42 0.47 16.74
N ALA A 318 -5.27 -0.45 16.29
CA ALA A 318 -5.84 -1.48 17.15
C ALA A 318 -4.80 -2.42 17.72
N TYR A 319 -3.80 -2.82 16.94
CA TYR A 319 -2.72 -3.67 17.46
C TYR A 319 -1.94 -2.96 18.57
N ILE A 320 -1.68 -1.66 18.40
CA ILE A 320 -1.00 -0.85 19.42
C ILE A 320 -1.88 -0.71 20.67
N LEU A 321 -3.18 -0.43 20.49
CA LEU A 321 -4.13 -0.30 21.60
C LEU A 321 -4.33 -1.63 22.34
N TRP A 322 -4.34 -2.76 21.63
CA TRP A 322 -4.41 -4.10 22.20
C TRP A 322 -3.14 -4.45 22.98
N SER A 323 -1.96 -4.25 22.39
CA SER A 323 -0.68 -4.59 23.04
C SER A 323 -0.36 -3.72 24.26
N ARG A 324 -0.91 -2.50 24.34
CA ARG A 324 -0.70 -1.57 25.46
C ARG A 324 -1.81 -1.55 26.49
N PHE A 325 -3.06 -1.61 26.05
CA PHE A 325 -4.23 -1.38 26.91
C PHE A 325 -5.20 -2.58 26.96
N GLY A 326 -4.99 -3.64 26.16
CA GLY A 326 -5.86 -4.82 26.15
C GLY A 326 -7.29 -4.53 25.68
N THR A 327 -7.48 -3.53 24.81
CA THR A 327 -8.81 -3.07 24.36
C THR A 327 -9.46 -4.03 23.36
N TRP A 328 -10.20 -5.01 23.86
CA TRP A 328 -10.84 -6.06 23.05
C TRP A 328 -11.95 -5.56 22.11
N TRP A 329 -12.65 -4.47 22.47
CA TRP A 329 -13.81 -3.98 21.71
C TRP A 329 -13.44 -3.37 20.35
N PHE A 330 -12.26 -2.75 20.24
CA PHE A 330 -11.79 -2.11 19.01
C PHE A 330 -11.13 -3.14 18.07
N GLY A 331 -10.28 -4.01 18.62
CA GLY A 331 -9.68 -5.12 17.89
C GLY A 331 -8.77 -5.95 18.79
N GLY A 332 -9.15 -7.19 19.08
CA GLY A 332 -8.33 -8.13 19.83
C GLY A 332 -7.49 -9.01 18.90
N PHE A 333 -6.24 -9.26 19.27
CA PHE A 333 -5.30 -10.08 18.48
C PHE A 333 -4.80 -11.26 19.32
N HIS A 334 -4.81 -12.47 18.76
CA HIS A 334 -4.12 -13.61 19.37
C HIS A 334 -2.60 -13.51 19.19
N ALA A 335 -1.85 -14.10 20.13
CA ALA A 335 -0.39 -14.14 20.06
C ALA A 335 0.08 -14.79 18.75
N GLY A 336 0.88 -14.04 17.97
CA GLY A 336 1.37 -14.49 16.65
C GLY A 336 0.39 -14.28 15.49
N SER A 337 -0.84 -13.83 15.75
CA SER A 337 -1.78 -13.45 14.69
C SER A 337 -1.58 -11.98 14.28
N THR A 338 -1.53 -11.73 12.98
CA THR A 338 -1.38 -10.38 12.40
C THR A 338 -2.72 -9.72 12.10
N ARG A 339 -3.82 -10.29 12.59
CA ARG A 339 -5.19 -9.91 12.23
C ARG A 339 -6.09 -9.88 13.47
N PRO A 340 -7.09 -9.00 13.50
CA PRO A 340 -8.03 -8.97 14.60
C PRO A 340 -8.88 -10.24 14.55
N THR A 341 -8.98 -10.94 15.67
CA THR A 341 -9.83 -12.13 15.85
C THR A 341 -11.14 -11.80 16.55
N MET A 342 -11.24 -10.62 17.14
CA MET A 342 -12.43 -10.12 17.82
C MET A 342 -12.52 -8.59 17.75
N GLY A 343 -13.71 -8.04 17.98
CA GLY A 343 -13.97 -6.60 18.03
C GLY A 343 -14.49 -6.00 16.72
N PHE A 344 -14.65 -4.67 16.71
CA PHE A 344 -15.16 -3.91 15.56
C PHE A 344 -14.39 -4.17 14.27
N LEU A 345 -13.05 -4.24 14.34
CA LEU A 345 -12.23 -4.47 13.16
C LEU A 345 -12.36 -5.86 12.56
N TRP A 346 -12.78 -6.88 13.32
CA TRP A 346 -13.03 -8.19 12.74
C TRP A 346 -14.15 -8.14 11.69
N TYR A 347 -15.21 -7.36 11.94
CA TYR A 347 -16.34 -7.21 11.02
C TYR A 347 -16.01 -6.44 9.73
N ILE A 348 -15.00 -5.58 9.77
CA ILE A 348 -14.65 -4.72 8.64
C ILE A 348 -13.54 -5.35 7.79
N ASN A 349 -12.71 -6.21 8.37
CA ASN A 349 -11.71 -6.95 7.61
C ASN A 349 -12.40 -8.03 6.73
N GLY A 350 -11.95 -8.14 5.48
CA GLY A 350 -12.48 -9.13 4.54
C GLY A 350 -12.07 -10.58 4.88
N PRO A 351 -12.95 -11.57 4.59
CA PRO A 351 -12.66 -13.00 4.82
C PRO A 351 -11.56 -13.53 3.90
N ARG A 352 -10.78 -14.53 4.34
CA ARG A 352 -9.63 -15.11 3.57
C ARG A 352 -9.95 -16.36 2.76
N GLY A 353 -11.20 -16.82 2.77
CA GLY A 353 -11.56 -18.00 2.01
C GLY A 353 -12.97 -18.45 2.31
N ILE A 354 -13.41 -19.43 1.53
CA ILE A 354 -14.74 -20.03 1.69
C ILE A 354 -14.90 -20.63 3.09
N GLN A 355 -13.81 -21.18 3.67
CA GLN A 355 -13.80 -21.77 5.01
C GLN A 355 -14.05 -20.73 6.13
N GLU A 356 -13.49 -19.52 6.02
CA GLU A 356 -13.73 -18.45 6.99
C GLU A 356 -15.09 -17.76 6.80
N TRP A 357 -15.62 -17.76 5.57
CA TRP A 357 -16.89 -17.10 5.25
C TRP A 357 -18.11 -17.93 5.67
N LEU A 358 -18.05 -19.26 5.56
CA LEU A 358 -19.21 -20.11 5.75
C LEU A 358 -19.43 -20.57 7.21
N LEU A 359 -18.44 -20.46 8.11
CA LEU A 359 -18.53 -21.01 9.47
C LEU A 359 -17.75 -20.22 10.54
N PRO A 360 -18.42 -19.36 11.33
CA PRO A 360 -17.97 -18.98 12.66
C PRO A 360 -18.65 -19.81 13.79
N LEU A 361 -19.42 -20.86 13.47
CA LEU A 361 -20.34 -21.55 14.41
C LEU A 361 -20.06 -23.04 14.67
N LEU A 362 -18.82 -23.52 14.51
CA LEU A 362 -18.41 -24.83 15.03
C LEU A 362 -17.17 -24.71 15.90
#